data_AF-A0A656Z5Y8-F1
#
_entry.id   AF-A0A656Z5Y8-F1
#
_cell.length_a   1.000
_cell.length_b   1.000
_cell.length_c   1.000
_cell.angle_alpha   90.00
_cell.angle_beta   90.00
_cell.angle_gamma   90.00
#
_symmetry.space_group_name_H-M   'P 1'
#
loop_
_entity.id
_entity.type
_entity.pdbx_description
1 polymer ?
#
loop_
_entity_poly.entity_id
_entity_poly.type
_entity_poly.pdbx_seq_one_letter_code
_entity_poly.pdbx_strand_id
1 'polypeptide(L)'
;MADRSVLLRCEAEWFAGALAPFTRNNAPAIYTQNSLLALTINHLALVGLATAVATIIAVTLGVLTTRPGGREFLPLSRAIANIGQTFPPVAVLAIAVPIFGFGSVPAFIALLLYGLLPIFENTLTGLTELEPAVVDAGRGMGMTDRQLLINVELPLALPVILSGVRLAAIISLSTATIGSTVAASTLGEVIVAGL
;
A
#
# COMPACT_ATOMS: atom_id res chain seq x y z
N MET A 1 1.98 -36.73 3.78
CA MET A 1 1.36 -35.58 3.10
C MET A 1 2.34 -35.16 2.01
N ALA A 2 2.16 -35.67 0.79
CA ALA A 2 3.14 -35.50 -0.29
C ALA A 2 3.12 -34.05 -0.78
N ASP A 3 4.30 -33.44 -0.83
CA ASP A 3 4.53 -32.08 -1.27
C ASP A 3 4.21 -31.94 -2.77
N ARG A 4 3.06 -31.33 -3.08
CA ARG A 4 2.60 -31.06 -4.47
C ARG A 4 3.59 -30.19 -5.26
N SER A 5 4.53 -29.51 -4.60
CA SER A 5 5.56 -28.73 -5.27
C SER A 5 6.63 -29.59 -5.96
N VAL A 6 6.79 -30.85 -5.55
CA VAL A 6 7.71 -31.81 -6.19
C VAL A 6 7.10 -32.38 -7.48
N LEU A 7 5.79 -32.65 -7.49
CA LEU A 7 5.10 -33.20 -8.66
C LEU A 7 5.04 -32.20 -9.83
N LEU A 8 4.81 -30.90 -9.53
CA LEU A 8 4.83 -29.85 -10.55
C LEU A 8 6.21 -29.64 -11.17
N ARG A 9 7.30 -29.91 -10.42
CA ARG A 9 8.66 -29.87 -10.97
C ARG A 9 8.91 -31.02 -11.94
N CYS A 10 8.43 -32.24 -11.65
CA CYS A 10 8.54 -33.39 -12.55
C CYS A 10 7.77 -33.20 -13.87
N GLU A 11 6.59 -32.58 -13.84
CA GLU A 11 5.83 -32.28 -15.07
C GLU A 11 6.44 -31.14 -15.87
N ALA A 12 7.13 -30.18 -15.25
CA ALA A 12 7.80 -29.12 -15.99
C ALA A 12 8.95 -29.71 -16.82
N GLU A 13 9.80 -30.57 -16.24
CA GLU A 13 11.01 -31.08 -16.91
C GLU A 13 10.74 -31.88 -18.20
N TRP A 14 9.56 -32.50 -18.36
CA TRP A 14 9.21 -33.17 -19.63
C TRP A 14 9.08 -32.18 -20.80
N PHE A 15 8.66 -30.94 -20.52
CA PHE A 15 8.52 -29.90 -21.53
C PHE A 15 9.85 -29.24 -21.86
N ALA A 16 10.84 -29.31 -20.94
CA ALA A 16 12.16 -28.72 -21.14
C ALA A 16 12.86 -29.31 -22.37
N GLY A 17 12.74 -30.62 -22.61
CA GLY A 17 13.28 -31.28 -23.80
C GLY A 17 12.59 -30.86 -25.10
N ALA A 18 11.26 -30.68 -25.08
CA ALA A 18 10.49 -30.24 -26.24
C ALA A 18 10.71 -28.76 -26.59
N LEU A 19 10.99 -27.92 -25.57
CA LEU A 19 11.24 -26.49 -25.71
C LEU A 19 12.72 -26.16 -26.00
N ALA A 20 13.64 -27.11 -25.76
CA ALA A 20 15.07 -26.96 -26.03
C ALA A 20 15.43 -26.46 -27.44
N PRO A 21 14.77 -26.88 -28.54
CA PRO A 21 15.08 -26.37 -29.89
C PRO A 21 14.75 -24.88 -30.08
N PHE A 22 13.88 -24.34 -29.24
CA PHE A 22 13.46 -22.93 -29.25
C PHE A 22 14.30 -22.06 -28.32
N THR A 23 15.18 -22.65 -27.51
CA THR A 23 16.15 -21.90 -26.68
C THR A 23 17.38 -21.52 -27.51
N ARG A 24 17.89 -20.29 -27.32
CA ARG A 24 19.16 -19.82 -27.90
C ARG A 24 20.12 -19.47 -26.76
N ASN A 25 21.43 -19.62 -26.98
CA ASN A 25 22.48 -19.22 -26.02
C ASN A 25 22.43 -19.92 -24.64
N ASN A 26 22.19 -21.24 -24.58
CA ASN A 26 22.15 -22.01 -23.32
C ASN A 26 21.14 -21.48 -22.26
N ALA A 27 20.13 -20.71 -22.69
CA ALA A 27 19.06 -20.28 -21.79
C ALA A 27 18.25 -21.50 -21.30
N PRO A 28 18.00 -21.64 -19.98
CA PRO A 28 17.18 -22.73 -19.48
C PRO A 28 15.78 -22.67 -20.09
N ALA A 29 15.30 -23.80 -20.60
CA ALA A 29 14.00 -23.92 -21.26
C ALA A 29 12.80 -23.62 -20.33
N ILE A 30 13.03 -23.69 -19.02
CA ILE A 30 12.04 -23.43 -17.98
C ILE A 30 12.64 -22.48 -16.96
N TYR A 31 12.03 -21.30 -16.85
CA TYR A 31 12.41 -20.32 -15.83
C TYR A 31 11.94 -20.83 -14.47
N THR A 32 12.88 -21.13 -13.57
CA THR A 32 12.60 -21.52 -12.18
C THR A 32 12.39 -20.26 -11.34
N GLN A 33 11.30 -19.54 -11.59
CA GLN A 33 10.92 -18.39 -10.77
C GLN A 33 10.29 -18.83 -9.44
N ASN A 34 10.19 -17.89 -8.51
CA ASN A 34 9.32 -18.03 -7.34
C ASN A 34 7.91 -18.44 -7.82
N SER A 35 7.26 -19.33 -7.08
CA SER A 35 5.91 -19.77 -7.46
C SER A 35 4.97 -18.56 -7.55
N LEU A 36 4.04 -18.56 -8.52
CA LEU A 36 3.06 -17.48 -8.66
C LEU A 36 2.29 -17.21 -7.37
N LEU A 37 2.03 -18.28 -6.60
CA LEU A 37 1.43 -18.17 -5.28
C LEU A 37 2.32 -17.41 -4.30
N ALA A 38 3.63 -17.71 -4.25
CA ALA A 38 4.58 -17.00 -3.40
C ALA A 38 4.70 -15.52 -3.78
N LEU A 39 4.79 -15.21 -5.08
CA LEU A 39 4.79 -13.82 -5.58
C LEU A 39 3.49 -13.10 -5.25
N THR A 40 2.33 -13.76 -5.36
CA THR A 40 1.04 -13.20 -4.97
C THR A 40 1.02 -12.88 -3.47
N ILE A 41 1.47 -13.80 -2.62
CA ILE A 41 1.52 -13.59 -1.17
C ILE A 41 2.46 -12.44 -0.84
N ASN A 42 3.66 -12.40 -1.43
CA ASN A 42 4.63 -11.32 -1.19
C ASN A 42 4.09 -9.96 -1.66
N HIS A 43 3.42 -9.91 -2.81
CA HIS A 43 2.78 -8.70 -3.34
C HIS A 43 1.70 -8.19 -2.40
N LEU A 44 0.78 -9.08 -1.99
CA LEU A 44 -0.30 -8.73 -1.06
C LEU A 44 0.23 -8.36 0.34
N ALA A 45 1.27 -9.04 0.83
CA ALA A 45 1.89 -8.72 2.11
C ALA A 45 2.56 -7.34 2.09
N LEU A 46 3.29 -7.01 1.02
CA LEU A 46 3.93 -5.72 0.85
C LEU A 46 2.90 -4.58 0.76
N VAL A 47 1.87 -4.77 -0.08
CA VAL A 47 0.77 -3.81 -0.25
C VAL A 47 -0.02 -3.65 1.05
N GLY A 48 -0.38 -4.75 1.70
CA GLY A 48 -1.14 -4.74 2.95
C GLY A 48 -0.38 -4.06 4.08
N LEU A 49 0.92 -4.36 4.24
CA LEU A 49 1.77 -3.72 5.24
C LEU A 49 1.92 -2.22 4.98
N ALA A 50 2.22 -1.83 3.74
CA ALA A 50 2.35 -0.41 3.38
C ALA A 50 1.04 0.35 3.61
N THR A 51 -0.10 -0.22 3.20
CA THR A 51 -1.42 0.38 3.39
C THR A 51 -1.78 0.50 4.88
N ALA A 52 -1.47 -0.52 5.69
CA ALA A 52 -1.74 -0.48 7.13
C ALA A 52 -0.91 0.61 7.83
N VAL A 53 0.38 0.70 7.51
CA VAL A 53 1.25 1.75 8.08
C VAL A 53 0.83 3.14 7.58
N ALA A 54 0.51 3.29 6.30
CA ALA A 54 -0.03 4.53 5.75
C ALA A 54 -1.33 4.94 6.46
N THR A 55 -2.21 3.98 6.73
CA THR A 55 -3.48 4.20 7.42
C THR A 55 -3.25 4.74 8.82
N ILE A 56 -2.37 4.10 9.60
CA ILE A 56 -2.06 4.54 10.95
C ILE A 56 -1.53 5.97 10.94
N ILE A 57 -0.58 6.28 10.06
CA ILE A 57 0.03 7.62 9.97
C ILE A 57 -1.01 8.65 9.52
N ALA A 58 -1.68 8.41 8.40
CA ALA A 58 -2.62 9.36 7.80
C ALA A 58 -3.85 9.61 8.67
N VAL A 59 -4.42 8.57 9.28
CA VAL A 59 -5.56 8.72 10.20
C VAL A 59 -5.12 9.48 11.45
N THR A 60 -3.95 9.18 12.01
CA THR A 60 -3.42 9.91 13.18
C THR A 60 -3.23 11.39 12.85
N LEU A 61 -2.62 11.72 11.71
CA LEU A 61 -2.46 13.10 11.27
C LEU A 61 -3.80 13.79 11.02
N GLY A 62 -4.77 13.12 10.39
CA GLY A 62 -6.11 13.67 10.16
C GLY A 62 -6.88 13.94 11.46
N VAL A 63 -6.81 13.01 12.42
CA VAL A 63 -7.43 13.19 13.74
C VAL A 63 -6.76 14.33 14.50
N LEU A 64 -5.42 14.39 14.54
CA LEU A 64 -4.71 15.45 15.26
C LEU A 64 -4.99 16.83 14.67
N THR A 65 -4.96 16.96 13.34
CA THR A 65 -5.17 18.25 12.64
C THR A 65 -6.62 18.75 12.67
N THR A 66 -7.60 17.88 12.96
CA THR A 66 -8.99 18.31 13.18
C THR A 66 -9.25 18.81 14.60
N ARG A 67 -8.38 18.50 15.57
CA ARG A 67 -8.49 18.99 16.95
C ARG A 67 -8.05 20.45 17.06
N PRO A 68 -8.61 21.24 18.01
CA PRO A 68 -8.27 22.66 18.18
C PRO A 68 -6.77 22.96 18.27
N GLY A 69 -6.00 22.14 18.99
CA GLY A 69 -4.55 22.32 19.14
C GLY A 69 -3.69 21.82 17.97
N GLY A 70 -4.28 21.13 16.99
CA GLY A 70 -3.55 20.60 15.83
C GLY A 70 -3.87 21.29 14.50
N ARG A 71 -4.88 22.17 14.47
CA ARG A 71 -5.36 22.84 13.24
C ARG A 71 -4.29 23.64 12.52
N GLU A 72 -3.36 24.25 13.25
CA GLU A 72 -2.23 24.99 12.67
C GLU A 72 -1.28 24.11 11.86
N PHE A 73 -1.20 22.81 12.17
CA PHE A 73 -0.37 21.83 11.44
C PHE A 73 -1.07 21.23 10.23
N LEU A 74 -2.33 21.61 9.94
CA LEU A 74 -3.07 21.11 8.79
C LEU A 74 -2.34 21.35 7.45
N PRO A 75 -1.83 22.57 7.15
CA PRO A 75 -1.12 22.81 5.90
C PRO A 75 0.15 21.95 5.78
N LEU A 76 0.89 21.81 6.87
CA LEU A 76 2.11 20.99 6.93
C LEU A 76 1.78 19.50 6.74
N SER A 77 0.78 18.99 7.44
CA SER A 77 0.37 17.58 7.35
C SER A 77 -0.13 17.24 5.95
N ARG A 78 -0.92 18.14 5.36
CA ARG A 78 -1.39 18.02 3.98
C ARG A 78 -0.24 18.08 2.98
N ALA A 79 0.75 18.95 3.20
CA ALA A 79 1.96 19.00 2.38
C ALA A 79 2.74 17.68 2.44
N ILE A 80 2.96 17.12 3.64
CA ILE A 80 3.62 15.82 3.83
C ILE A 80 2.88 14.70 3.10
N ALA A 81 1.55 14.65 3.22
CA ALA A 81 0.73 13.66 2.52
C ALA A 81 0.79 13.83 0.99
N ASN A 82 0.77 15.08 0.51
CA ASN A 82 0.83 15.39 -0.93
C ASN A 82 2.17 15.04 -1.58
N ILE A 83 3.30 15.23 -0.86
CA ILE A 83 4.64 14.93 -1.39
C ILE A 83 4.71 13.52 -1.97
N GLY A 84 4.01 12.56 -1.35
CA GLY A 84 4.00 11.19 -1.82
C GLY A 84 3.41 11.01 -3.21
N GLN A 85 2.39 11.78 -3.59
CA GLN A 85 1.76 11.69 -4.91
C GLN A 85 2.35 12.63 -5.95
N THR A 86 3.14 13.63 -5.55
CA THR A 86 3.75 14.58 -6.51
C THR A 86 4.91 13.98 -7.29
N PHE A 87 5.64 13.02 -6.72
CA PHE A 87 6.76 12.36 -7.40
C PHE A 87 6.29 11.05 -8.04
N PRO A 88 6.58 10.78 -9.33
CA PRO A 88 6.25 9.49 -9.93
C PRO A 88 6.92 8.33 -9.16
N PRO A 89 6.35 7.11 -9.14
CA PRO A 89 6.88 6.03 -8.29
C PRO A 89 8.34 5.70 -8.61
N VAL A 90 8.71 5.73 -9.89
CA VAL A 90 10.08 5.50 -10.37
C VAL A 90 11.07 6.50 -9.77
N ALA A 91 10.68 7.77 -9.59
CA ALA A 91 11.55 8.78 -8.98
C ALA A 91 11.79 8.50 -7.49
N VAL A 92 10.75 8.06 -6.77
CA VAL A 92 10.88 7.65 -5.37
C VAL A 92 11.84 6.46 -5.25
N LEU A 93 11.69 5.45 -6.14
CA LEU A 93 12.59 4.30 -6.17
C LEU A 93 14.03 4.71 -6.49
N ALA A 94 14.25 5.59 -7.46
CA ALA A 94 15.57 6.08 -7.85
C ALA A 94 16.33 6.77 -6.69
N ILE A 95 15.59 7.44 -5.79
CA ILE A 95 16.17 8.07 -4.59
C ILE A 95 16.36 7.06 -3.47
N ALA A 96 15.42 6.13 -3.28
CA ALA A 96 15.44 5.18 -2.16
C ALA A 96 16.51 4.09 -2.32
N VAL A 97 16.78 3.60 -3.55
CA VAL A 97 17.72 2.50 -3.78
C VAL A 97 19.16 2.83 -3.35
N PRO A 98 19.75 4.01 -3.67
CA PRO A 98 21.08 4.36 -3.18
C PRO A 98 21.21 4.42 -1.65
N ILE A 99 20.11 4.70 -0.95
CA ILE A 99 20.08 4.88 0.51
C ILE A 99 19.85 3.54 1.23
N PHE A 100 18.89 2.75 0.75
CA PHE A 100 18.42 1.54 1.42
C PHE A 100 18.85 0.24 0.74
N GLY A 101 19.46 0.32 -0.45
CA GLY A 101 19.76 -0.82 -1.30
C GLY A 101 18.56 -1.31 -2.12
N PHE A 102 18.80 -2.34 -2.93
CA PHE A 102 17.75 -3.03 -3.69
C PHE A 102 16.87 -3.91 -2.77
N GLY A 103 15.62 -4.12 -3.17
CA GLY A 103 14.69 -5.02 -2.50
C GLY A 103 13.34 -4.37 -2.17
N SER A 104 12.65 -4.93 -1.17
CA SER A 104 11.29 -4.53 -0.82
C SER A 104 11.18 -3.19 -0.09
N VAL A 105 12.28 -2.68 0.49
CA VAL A 105 12.26 -1.43 1.29
C VAL A 105 11.99 -0.20 0.42
N PRO A 106 12.70 0.05 -0.71
CA PRO A 106 12.36 1.13 -1.63
C PRO A 106 10.90 1.07 -2.13
N ALA A 107 10.43 -0.13 -2.48
CA ALA A 107 9.05 -0.34 -2.92
C ALA A 107 8.07 0.02 -1.79
N PHE A 108 8.30 -0.47 -0.57
CA PHE A 108 7.49 -0.13 0.60
C PHE A 108 7.39 1.37 0.83
N ILE A 109 8.50 2.11 0.74
CA ILE A 109 8.52 3.57 0.89
C ILE A 109 7.64 4.25 -0.16
N ALA A 110 7.76 3.84 -1.43
CA ALA A 110 6.91 4.37 -2.50
C ALA A 110 5.42 4.11 -2.24
N LEU A 111 5.05 2.88 -1.87
CA LEU A 111 3.68 2.52 -1.55
C LEU A 111 3.13 3.30 -0.35
N LEU A 112 3.93 3.42 0.70
CA LEU A 112 3.59 4.17 1.90
C LEU A 112 3.23 5.62 1.54
N LEU A 113 4.16 6.30 0.86
CA LEU A 113 4.02 7.71 0.48
C LEU A 113 2.77 7.95 -0.39
N TYR A 114 2.52 7.08 -1.36
CA TYR A 114 1.35 7.20 -2.25
C TYR A 114 0.02 6.97 -1.52
N GLY A 115 0.02 6.05 -0.56
CA GLY A 115 -1.16 5.72 0.23
C GLY A 115 -1.56 6.80 1.24
N LEU A 116 -0.65 7.69 1.65
CA LEU A 116 -0.92 8.69 2.68
C LEU A 116 -2.05 9.66 2.31
N LEU A 117 -1.97 10.30 1.14
CA LEU A 117 -2.90 11.36 0.74
C LEU A 117 -4.37 10.92 0.70
N PRO A 118 -4.78 9.84 0.01
CA PRO A 118 -6.18 9.49 -0.09
C PRO A 118 -6.77 9.15 1.27
N ILE A 119 -5.99 8.51 2.15
CA ILE A 119 -6.43 8.19 3.51
C ILE A 119 -6.54 9.45 4.35
N PHE A 120 -5.56 10.35 4.25
CA PHE A 120 -5.53 11.60 5.00
C PHE A 120 -6.72 12.50 4.63
N GLU A 121 -6.95 12.72 3.33
CA GLU A 121 -8.07 13.54 2.85
C GLU A 121 -9.42 12.92 3.24
N ASN A 122 -9.61 11.61 3.07
CA ASN A 122 -10.85 10.96 3.49
C ASN A 122 -11.05 10.99 5.01
N THR A 123 -9.97 10.97 5.79
CA THR A 123 -10.05 11.15 7.25
C THR A 123 -10.48 12.56 7.60
N LEU A 124 -9.90 13.58 6.95
CA LEU A 124 -10.31 14.97 7.14
C LEU A 124 -11.78 15.15 6.77
N THR A 125 -12.16 14.78 5.54
CA THR A 125 -13.54 14.84 5.05
C THR A 125 -14.50 14.16 6.03
N GLY A 126 -14.23 12.91 6.42
CA GLY A 126 -15.09 12.15 7.33
C GLY A 126 -15.26 12.80 8.71
N LEU A 127 -14.24 13.50 9.22
CA LEU A 127 -14.30 14.18 10.52
C LEU A 127 -14.87 15.60 10.44
N THR A 128 -14.74 16.30 9.31
CA THR A 128 -15.18 17.70 9.17
C THR A 128 -16.57 17.84 8.58
N GLU A 129 -17.06 16.85 7.83
CA GLU A 129 -18.38 16.88 7.19
C GLU A 129 -19.50 16.27 8.03
N LEU A 130 -19.22 15.96 9.30
CA LEU A 130 -20.25 15.48 10.24
C LEU A 130 -21.31 16.57 10.47
N GLU A 131 -22.57 16.15 10.56
CA GLU A 131 -23.69 17.07 10.79
C GLU A 131 -23.54 17.76 12.17
N PRO A 132 -23.54 19.11 12.24
CA PRO A 132 -23.31 19.84 13.50
C PRO A 132 -24.26 19.43 14.62
N ALA A 133 -25.51 19.12 14.29
CA ALA A 133 -26.53 18.68 15.25
C ALA A 133 -26.12 17.42 16.02
N VAL A 134 -25.39 16.48 15.39
CA VAL A 134 -24.93 15.24 16.02
C VAL A 134 -23.82 15.54 17.03
N VAL A 135 -22.90 16.43 16.68
CA VAL A 135 -21.79 16.86 17.54
C VAL A 135 -22.31 17.66 18.73
N ASP A 136 -23.24 18.60 18.49
CA ASP A 136 -23.87 19.42 19.51
C ASP A 136 -24.74 18.60 20.47
N ALA A 137 -25.45 17.57 19.96
CA ALA A 137 -26.18 16.63 20.81
C ALA A 137 -25.25 15.86 21.75
N GLY A 138 -24.10 15.38 21.25
CA GLY A 138 -23.09 14.72 22.07
C GLY A 138 -22.56 15.62 23.19
N ARG A 139 -22.29 16.89 22.88
CA ARG A 139 -21.89 17.91 23.87
C ARG A 139 -23.00 18.22 24.86
N GLY A 140 -24.25 18.33 24.41
CA GLY A 140 -25.43 18.53 25.27
C GLY A 140 -25.68 17.38 26.24
N MET A 141 -25.24 16.17 25.90
CA MET A 141 -25.24 15.00 26.80
C MET A 141 -24.03 14.97 27.76
N GLY A 142 -23.15 15.98 27.74
CA GLY A 142 -22.00 16.07 28.64
C GLY A 142 -20.77 15.28 28.22
N MET A 143 -20.67 14.85 26.95
CA MET A 143 -19.48 14.16 26.46
C MET A 143 -18.25 15.08 26.43
N THR A 144 -17.12 14.59 26.92
CA THR A 144 -15.80 15.22 26.70
C THR A 144 -15.37 15.10 25.23
N ASP A 145 -14.47 15.95 24.75
CA ASP A 145 -13.97 15.91 23.37
C ASP A 145 -13.39 14.54 22.97
N ARG A 146 -12.76 13.83 23.92
CA ARG A 146 -12.24 12.47 23.68
C ARG A 146 -13.36 11.44 23.56
N GLN A 147 -14.40 11.54 24.39
CA GLN A 147 -15.56 10.66 24.30
C GLN A 147 -16.35 10.92 23.01
N LEU A 148 -16.51 12.19 22.63
CA LEU A 148 -17.15 12.59 21.39
C LEU A 148 -16.40 12.03 20.17
N LEU A 149 -15.07 12.17 20.17
CA LEU A 149 -14.23 11.62 19.11
C LEU A 149 -14.37 10.10 18.97
N ILE A 150 -14.23 9.35 20.07
CA ILE A 150 -14.16 7.89 20.03
C ILE A 150 -15.54 7.26 19.79
N ASN A 151 -16.59 7.82 20.40
CA ASN A 151 -17.91 7.20 20.41
C ASN A 151 -18.85 7.74 19.33
N VAL A 152 -18.56 8.91 18.75
CA VAL A 152 -19.45 9.57 17.78
C VAL A 152 -18.71 9.87 16.49
N GLU A 153 -17.68 10.72 16.53
CA GLU A 153 -17.03 11.21 15.31
C GLU A 153 -16.32 10.09 14.54
N LEU A 154 -15.48 9.28 15.18
CA LEU A 154 -14.75 8.20 14.51
C LEU A 154 -15.68 7.12 13.93
N PRO A 155 -16.70 6.60 14.65
CA PRO A 155 -17.65 5.65 14.07
C PRO A 155 -18.41 6.20 12.86
N LEU A 156 -18.80 7.48 12.89
CA LEU A 156 -19.51 8.12 11.78
C LEU A 156 -18.59 8.44 10.60
N ALA A 157 -17.33 8.80 10.86
CA ALA A 157 -16.31 9.04 9.84
C ALA A 157 -15.76 7.75 9.21
N LEU A 158 -15.89 6.61 9.90
CA LEU A 158 -15.27 5.34 9.51
C LEU A 158 -15.57 4.91 8.07
N PRO A 159 -16.82 5.00 7.54
CA PRO A 159 -17.09 4.62 6.15
C PRO A 159 -16.30 5.45 5.14
N VAL A 160 -16.12 6.75 5.41
CA VAL A 160 -15.33 7.66 4.57
C VAL A 160 -13.84 7.32 4.68
N ILE A 161 -13.33 7.12 5.90
CA ILE A 161 -11.93 6.68 6.14
C ILE A 161 -11.64 5.38 5.38
N LEU A 162 -12.54 4.40 5.45
CA LEU A 162 -12.39 3.12 4.75
C LEU A 162 -12.46 3.27 3.22
N SER A 163 -13.20 4.26 2.70
CA SER A 163 -13.14 4.63 1.28
C SER A 163 -11.73 5.08 0.88
N GLY A 164 -11.11 5.93 1.71
CA GLY A 164 -9.71 6.36 1.53
C GLY A 164 -8.72 5.19 1.59
N VAL A 165 -8.87 4.29 2.56
CA VAL A 165 -8.03 3.07 2.69
C VAL A 165 -8.19 2.16 1.47
N ARG A 166 -9.42 1.96 0.98
CA ARG A 166 -9.68 1.19 -0.23
C ARG A 166 -8.98 1.81 -1.45
N LEU A 167 -9.08 3.11 -1.62
CA LEU A 167 -8.43 3.81 -2.72
C LEU A 167 -6.89 3.69 -2.63
N ALA A 168 -6.33 3.87 -1.44
CA ALA A 168 -4.91 3.69 -1.18
C ALA A 168 -4.44 2.26 -1.49
N ALA A 169 -5.23 1.25 -1.11
CA ALA A 169 -4.94 -0.14 -1.40
C ALA A 169 -4.93 -0.42 -2.92
N ILE A 170 -5.88 0.13 -3.68
CA ILE A 170 -5.92 0.01 -5.14
C ILE A 170 -4.68 0.66 -5.78
N ILE A 171 -4.35 1.88 -5.36
CA ILE A 171 -3.15 2.59 -5.84
C ILE A 171 -1.88 1.79 -5.52
N SER A 172 -1.78 1.28 -4.29
CA SER A 172 -0.63 0.51 -3.82
C SER A 172 -0.51 -0.82 -4.56
N LEU A 173 -1.62 -1.51 -4.81
CA LEU A 173 -1.66 -2.77 -5.55
C LEU A 173 -1.08 -2.60 -6.96
N SER A 174 -1.48 -1.54 -7.66
CA SER A 174 -0.96 -1.20 -8.98
C SER A 174 0.52 -0.79 -8.91
N THR A 175 0.89 0.07 -7.97
CA THR A 175 2.24 0.62 -7.85
C THR A 175 3.29 -0.42 -7.45
N ALA A 176 2.89 -1.44 -6.68
CA ALA A 176 3.79 -2.51 -6.23
C ALA A 176 4.37 -3.35 -7.38
N THR A 177 3.71 -3.33 -8.55
CA THR A 177 4.25 -3.97 -9.76
C THR A 177 5.55 -3.30 -10.23
N ILE A 178 5.68 -1.99 -10.06
CA ILE A 178 6.89 -1.24 -10.43
C ILE A 178 8.06 -1.60 -9.50
N GLY A 179 7.79 -2.02 -8.26
CA GLY A 179 8.81 -2.41 -7.29
C GLY A 179 9.71 -3.55 -7.74
N SER A 180 9.27 -4.41 -8.67
CA SER A 180 10.12 -5.49 -9.22
C SER A 180 11.34 -4.96 -9.97
N THR A 181 11.27 -3.74 -10.52
CA THR A 181 12.40 -3.07 -11.19
C THR A 181 13.58 -2.79 -10.26
N VAL A 182 13.34 -2.79 -8.95
CA VAL A 182 14.37 -2.63 -7.91
C VAL A 182 14.53 -3.90 -7.06
N ALA A 183 14.23 -5.06 -7.66
CA ALA A 183 14.34 -6.38 -7.05
C ALA A 183 13.42 -6.64 -5.85
N ALA A 184 12.29 -5.94 -5.74
CA ALA A 184 11.24 -6.35 -4.80
C ALA A 184 10.52 -7.60 -5.33
N SER A 185 10.35 -8.62 -4.48
CA SER A 185 9.61 -9.84 -4.86
C SER A 185 8.11 -9.57 -4.90
N THR A 186 7.60 -9.26 -6.08
CA THR A 186 6.18 -8.93 -6.31
C THR A 186 5.67 -9.61 -7.59
N LEU A 187 4.36 -9.52 -7.86
CA LEU A 187 3.81 -10.01 -9.13
C LEU A 187 4.37 -9.25 -10.35
N GLY A 188 4.99 -8.08 -10.12
CA GLY A 188 5.72 -7.35 -11.14
C GLY A 188 6.92 -8.11 -11.71
N GLU A 189 7.47 -9.11 -11.02
CA GLU A 189 8.58 -9.93 -11.53
C GLU A 189 8.18 -10.68 -12.81
N VAL A 190 6.96 -11.22 -12.84
CA VAL A 190 6.41 -11.94 -14.00
C VAL A 190 6.15 -10.99 -15.17
N ILE A 191 5.63 -9.79 -14.87
CA ILE A 191 5.36 -8.77 -15.90
C ILE A 191 6.67 -8.31 -16.53
N VAL A 192 7.68 -7.98 -15.71
CA VAL A 192 8.98 -7.50 -16.18
C VAL A 192 9.74 -8.58 -16.94
N ALA A 193 9.66 -9.85 -16.51
CA ALA A 193 10.27 -10.96 -17.23
C ALA A 193 9.67 -11.22 -18.62
N GLY A 194 8.45 -10.73 -18.88
CA GLY A 194 7.77 -10.84 -20.17
C GLY A 194 8.01 -9.67 -21.14
N LEU A 195 8.73 -8.62 -20.73
CA LEU A 195 9.11 -7.47 -21.56
C LEU A 195 10.43 -7.74 -22.32
#